data_AF-A0A378BPR6-F1
#
_entry.id   AF-A0A378BPR6-F1
#
_cell.length_a   1.000
_cell.length_b   1.000
_cell.length_c   1.000
_cell.angle_alpha   90.00
_cell.angle_beta   90.00
_cell.angle_gamma   90.00
#
_symmetry.space_group_name_H-M   'P 1'
#
loop_
_entity.id
_entity.type
_entity.pdbx_description
1 polymer ?
#
loop_
_entity_poly.entity_id
_entity_poly.type
_entity_poly.pdbx_seq_one_letter_code
_entity_poly.pdbx_strand_id
1 'polypeptide(L)' 'MYYTGKNPLGKIGYKSEEVVVPKGDKQRRLHKALLRYHDPANWPLIRQALEAMGKKHLIGSRRRLPGASANPGRNA' A
#
# COMPACT_ATOMS: atom_id res chain seq x y z
N MET A 1 2.66 -23.06 -9.01
CA MET A 1 2.98 -22.54 -7.66
C MET A 1 1.78 -22.81 -6.78
N TYR A 2 1.92 -23.62 -5.72
CA TYR A 2 0.79 -24.06 -4.89
C TYR A 2 0.23 -22.89 -4.05
N TYR A 3 -1.09 -22.75 -4.02
CA TYR A 3 -1.79 -21.72 -3.24
C TYR A 3 -1.91 -22.18 -1.78
N THR A 4 -0.84 -21.99 -1.00
CA THR A 4 -0.82 -22.37 0.43
C THR A 4 -1.15 -21.20 1.35
N GLY A 5 -1.30 -19.97 0.83
CA GLY A 5 -1.51 -18.77 1.65
C GLY A 5 -0.30 -18.41 2.54
N LYS A 6 0.82 -19.13 2.42
CA LYS A 6 2.05 -18.89 3.16
C LYS A 6 3.04 -18.08 2.32
N ASN A 7 3.88 -17.30 2.98
CA ASN A 7 4.92 -16.51 2.33
C ASN A 7 5.93 -17.43 1.62
N PRO A 8 6.00 -17.44 0.27
CA PRO A 8 6.90 -18.32 -0.47
C PRO A 8 8.33 -17.78 -0.56
N LEU A 9 8.60 -16.55 -0.10
CA LEU A 9 9.94 -15.96 -0.09
C LEU A 9 10.82 -16.49 1.05
N GLY A 10 10.24 -17.26 1.99
CA GLY A 10 10.94 -17.89 3.10
C GLY A 10 10.67 -19.40 3.19
N LYS A 11 11.35 -20.07 4.13
CA LYS A 11 11.12 -21.48 4.41
C LYS A 11 9.69 -21.67 4.93
N ILE A 12 8.86 -22.39 4.16
CA ILE A 12 7.49 -22.71 4.55
C ILE A 12 7.54 -23.76 5.67
N GLY A 13 7.00 -23.41 6.83
CA GLY A 13 6.87 -24.28 7.99
C GLY A 13 5.61 -23.94 8.79
N TYR A 14 5.35 -24.64 9.90
CA TYR A 14 4.14 -24.41 10.71
C TYR A 14 4.01 -22.98 11.25
N LYS A 15 5.14 -22.34 11.58
CA LYS A 15 5.20 -20.94 12.04
C LYS A 15 5.36 -19.91 10.91
N SER A 16 5.20 -20.32 9.65
CA SER A 16 5.37 -19.39 8.53
C SER A 16 4.26 -18.34 8.51
N GLU A 17 4.67 -17.11 8.19
CA GLU A 17 3.77 -15.96 8.07
C GLU A 17 2.69 -16.23 7.03
N GLU A 18 1.45 -15.96 7.43
CA GLU A 18 0.30 -16.06 6.56
C GLU A 18 0.17 -14.76 5.75
N VAL A 19 0.09 -14.90 4.43
CA VAL A 19 -0.06 -13.76 3.53
C VAL A 19 -1.55 -13.51 3.37
N VAL A 20 -2.02 -12.38 3.90
CA VAL A 20 -3.41 -11.96 3.76
C VAL A 20 -3.68 -11.60 2.30
N VAL A 21 -4.43 -12.47 1.61
CA VAL A 21 -4.88 -12.21 0.24
C VAL A 21 -6.22 -11.46 0.32
N PRO A 22 -6.31 -10.23 -0.20
CA PRO A 22 -7.55 -9.46 -0.19
C PRO A 22 -8.60 -10.14 -1.08
N LYS A 23 -9.62 -10.71 -0.44
CA LYS A 23 -10.77 -11.36 -1.11
C LYS A 23 -11.87 -10.38 -1.49
N GLY A 24 -11.92 -9.19 -0.88
CA GLY A 24 -12.98 -8.19 -1.11
C GLY A 24 -12.63 -7.11 -2.13
N ASP A 25 -13.65 -6.66 -2.87
CA ASP A 25 -13.52 -5.60 -3.89
C ASP A 25 -13.05 -4.27 -3.32
N LYS A 26 -13.49 -3.90 -2.11
CA LYS A 26 -13.07 -2.65 -1.46
C LYS A 26 -11.56 -2.63 -1.20
N GLN A 27 -11.00 -3.72 -0.67
CA GLN A 27 -9.56 -3.84 -0.42
C GLN A 27 -8.77 -3.90 -1.72
N ARG A 28 -9.24 -4.64 -2.73
CA ARG A 28 -8.60 -4.69 -4.05
C ARG A 28 -8.59 -3.33 -4.74
N ARG A 29 -9.70 -2.59 -4.70
CA ARG A 29 -9.79 -1.22 -5.22
C ARG A 29 -8.83 -0.29 -4.51
N LEU A 30 -8.76 -0.37 -3.18
CA LEU A 30 -7.80 0.40 -2.40
C LEU A 30 -6.35 0.04 -2.75
N HIS A 31 -6.01 -1.24 -2.88
CA HIS A 31 -4.65 -1.66 -3.26
C HIS A 31 -4.27 -1.17 -4.65
N LYS A 32 -5.19 -1.27 -5.63
CA LYS A 32 -4.97 -0.72 -6.98
C LYS A 32 -4.82 0.80 -6.93
N ALA A 33 -5.61 1.49 -6.11
CA ALA A 33 -5.52 2.93 -5.90
C ALA A 33 -4.17 3.32 -5.30
N LEU A 34 -3.66 2.60 -4.30
CA LEU A 34 -2.34 2.84 -3.71
C LEU A 34 -1.20 2.65 -4.73
N LEU A 35 -1.27 1.62 -5.58
CA LEU A 35 -0.31 1.44 -6.67
C LEU A 35 -0.39 2.57 -7.72
N ARG A 36 -1.59 3.11 -7.94
CA ARG A 36 -1.87 4.21 -8.86
C ARG A 36 -2.06 5.54 -8.13
N TYR A 37 -1.18 5.84 -7.17
CA TYR A 37 -1.29 7.05 -6.34
C TYR A 37 -1.24 8.37 -7.14
N HIS A 38 -0.69 8.32 -8.36
CA HIS A 38 -0.58 9.48 -9.26
C HIS A 38 -1.92 9.88 -9.92
N ASP A 39 -2.90 8.97 -9.96
CA ASP A 39 -4.19 9.24 -10.59
C ASP A 39 -5.09 10.05 -9.63
N PRO A 40 -5.52 11.27 -10.02
CA PRO A 40 -6.31 12.14 -9.16
C PRO A 40 -7.67 11.53 -8.79
N ALA A 41 -8.24 10.63 -9.60
CA ALA A 41 -9.52 9.98 -9.30
C ALA A 41 -9.45 9.03 -8.09
N ASN A 42 -8.25 8.51 -7.79
CA ASN A 42 -8.03 7.57 -6.68
C ASN A 42 -7.74 8.28 -5.36
N TRP A 43 -7.37 9.56 -5.41
CA TRP A 43 -6.95 10.34 -4.24
C TRP A 43 -7.97 10.39 -3.10
N PRO A 44 -9.29 10.59 -3.36
CA PRO A 44 -10.29 10.60 -2.29
C PRO A 44 -10.36 9.26 -1.54
N LEU A 45 -10.25 8.14 -2.26
CA LEU A 45 -10.31 6.79 -1.70
C LEU A 45 -9.07 6.50 -0.83
N ILE A 46 -7.88 6.90 -1.32
CA ILE A 46 -6.62 6.75 -0.60
C ILE A 46 -6.65 7.60 0.67
N ARG A 47 -7.12 8.86 0.59
CA ARG A 47 -7.22 9.74 1.75
C ARG A 47 -8.14 9.14 2.82
N GLN A 48 -9.36 8.73 2.45
CA GLN A 48 -10.29 8.12 3.41
C GLN A 48 -9.70 6.88 4.08
N ALA A 49 -9.00 6.03 3.32
CA ALA A 49 -8.34 4.85 3.88
C ALA A 49 -7.18 5.20 4.82
N LEU A 50 -6.34 6.17 4.45
CA LEU A 50 -5.24 6.64 5.30
C LEU A 50 -5.74 7.34 6.56
N GLU A 51 -6.85 8.07 6.48
CA GLU A 51 -7.52 8.68 7.63
C GLU A 51 -8.09 7.62 8.58
N ALA A 52 -8.76 6.60 8.05
CA ALA A 52 -9.27 5.48 8.84
C ALA A 52 -8.14 4.67 9.51
N MET A 53 -6.97 4.58 8.87
CA MET A 53 -5.79 3.92 9.42
C MET A 53 -4.97 4.82 10.38
N GLY A 54 -5.38 6.07 10.62
CA GLY A 54 -4.63 7.02 11.44
C GLY A 54 -3.31 7.50 10.81
N LYS A 55 -3.05 7.17 9.55
CA LYS A 55 -1.84 7.54 8.79
C LYS A 55 -1.98 8.89 8.08
N LYS A 56 -2.68 9.84 8.70
CA LYS A 56 -2.92 11.18 8.17
C LYS A 56 -1.63 11.95 7.88
N HIS A 57 -0.56 11.66 8.62
CA HIS A 57 0.76 12.25 8.43
C HIS A 57 1.40 11.92 7.06
N LEU A 58 0.96 10.86 6.38
CA LEU A 58 1.47 10.48 5.04
C LEU A 58 0.80 11.24 3.89
N ILE A 59 -0.33 11.89 4.14
CA ILE A 59 -1.10 12.60 3.10
C ILE A 59 -0.40 13.91 2.69
N GLY A 60 0.62 14.34 3.44
CA GLY A 60 1.52 15.44 3.10
C GLY A 60 0.81 16.80 3.06
N SER A 61 1.18 17.71 3.96
CA SER A 61 0.72 19.12 3.93
C SER A 61 1.39 19.96 2.83
N ARG A 62 2.06 19.37 1.83
CA ARG A 62 2.84 20.13 0.84
C ARG A 62 2.09 20.30 -0.47
N ARG A 63 1.57 21.51 -0.62
CA ARG A 63 1.26 22.18 -1.89
C ARG A 63 2.55 22.32 -2.71
N ARG A 64 2.97 21.24 -3.39
CA ARG A 64 3.99 21.34 -4.44
C ARG A 64 3.71 20.32 -5.54
N LEU A 65 2.95 20.76 -6.54
CA LEU A 65 3.09 20.30 -7.93
C LEU A 65 4.15 21.21 -8.58
N PRO A 66 4.88 20.84 -9.66
CA PRO A 66 4.91 19.57 -10.40
C PRO A 66 6.34 18.94 -10.45
N GLY A 67 6.44 17.64 -10.73
CA GLY A 67 7.65 16.97 -11.22
C GLY A 67 8.96 17.16 -10.43
N ALA A 68 9.15 16.43 -9.33
CA ALA A 68 10.50 16.21 -8.81
C ALA A 68 10.55 14.89 -8.03
N SER A 69 11.14 13.89 -8.69
CA SER A 69 11.83 12.79 -8.02
C SER A 69 12.78 13.35 -6.97
N ALA A 70 12.60 12.96 -5.71
CA ALA A 70 13.68 12.80 -4.74
C ALA A 70 13.08 12.16 -3.48
N ASN A 71 13.29 10.86 -3.32
CA ASN A 71 13.20 10.17 -2.04
C ASN A 71 14.57 10.36 -1.35
N PRO A 72 14.74 11.21 -0.33
CA PRO A 72 15.96 11.21 0.45
C PRO A 72 15.72 10.30 1.65
N GLY A 73 16.21 9.06 1.58
CA GLY A 73 16.25 8.22 2.77
C GLY A 73 16.28 6.73 2.51
N ARG A 74 17.40 6.21 2.00
CA ARG A 74 17.82 4.84 2.26
C ARG A 74 19.34 4.77 2.38
N ASN A 75 19.81 4.85 3.63
CA ASN A 75 20.74 3.91 4.28
C ASN A 75 21.81 4.59 5.14
N ALA A 76 22.00 3.97 6.32
CA ALA A 76 23.04 4.15 7.34
C ALA A 76 22.88 5.37 8.27
#